data_AF-A0A077ZJF4-F1
#
_entry.id   AF-A0A077ZJF4-F1
#
_cell.length_a   1.000
_cell.length_b   1.000
_cell.length_c   1.000
_cell.angle_alpha   90.00
_cell.angle_beta   90.00
_cell.angle_gamma   90.00
#
_symmetry.space_group_name_H-M   'P 1'
#
loop_
_entity.id
_entity.type
_entity.pdbx_description
1 polymer ?
#
loop_
_entity_poly.entity_id
_entity_poly.type
_entity_poly.pdbx_seq_one_letter_code
_entity_poly.pdbx_strand_id
1 'polypeptide(L)'
;MIRLEDNDVFIALQPFMLAERDRMWLNQLRRARDLENEVMKDVPGWKTGTWYGEPIYFTLPKDKWWDPIDMDLQAHARGRHIKQRYRWSEHDEYAGPHWWDKYFSKSFLDDWIK
;
A
#
# COMPACT_ATOMS: atom_id res chain seq x y z
N MET A 1 -35.27 8.72 4.99
CA MET A 1 -35.21 7.24 4.85
C MET A 1 -33.94 6.85 4.09
N ILE A 2 -33.73 7.32 2.85
CA ILE A 2 -32.53 7.04 2.03
C ILE A 2 -31.19 7.15 2.81
N ARG A 3 -30.94 8.24 3.54
CA ARG A 3 -29.68 8.39 4.30
C ARG A 3 -29.43 7.30 5.37
N LEU A 4 -30.49 6.72 5.94
CA LEU A 4 -30.33 5.64 6.92
C LEU A 4 -29.95 4.34 6.21
N GLU A 5 -30.63 4.03 5.12
CA GLU A 5 -30.35 2.84 4.29
C GLU A 5 -28.92 2.89 3.72
N ASP A 6 -28.46 4.05 3.23
CA ASP A 6 -27.09 4.23 2.74
C ASP A 6 -26.06 4.01 3.86
N ASN A 7 -26.32 4.52 5.05
CA ASN A 7 -25.45 4.33 6.21
C ASN A 7 -25.40 2.86 6.65
N ASP A 8 -26.55 2.17 6.67
CA ASP A 8 -26.62 0.76 7.03
C ASP A 8 -25.87 -0.10 6.02
N VAL A 9 -25.98 0.20 4.72
CA VAL A 9 -25.20 -0.45 3.66
C VAL A 9 -23.70 -0.22 3.85
N PHE A 10 -23.29 1.02 4.16
CA PHE A 10 -21.88 1.33 4.41
C PHE A 10 -21.34 0.54 5.61
N ILE A 11 -22.08 0.49 6.72
CA ILE A 11 -21.72 -0.27 7.93
C ILE A 11 -21.63 -1.78 7.60
N ALA A 12 -22.57 -2.31 6.82
CA ALA A 12 -22.56 -3.71 6.42
C ALA A 12 -21.34 -4.06 5.52
N LEU A 13 -20.87 -3.11 4.71
CA LEU A 13 -19.72 -3.30 3.82
C LEU A 13 -18.37 -3.07 4.48
N GLN A 14 -18.30 -2.31 5.58
CA GLN A 14 -17.06 -2.01 6.30
C GLN A 14 -16.14 -3.22 6.54
N PRO A 15 -16.60 -4.39 7.02
CA PRO A 15 -15.71 -5.53 7.25
C PRO A 15 -15.03 -6.01 5.97
N PHE A 16 -15.72 -6.00 4.83
CA PHE A 16 -15.14 -6.38 3.54
C PHE A 16 -14.12 -5.36 3.06
N MET A 17 -14.44 -4.07 3.18
CA MET A 17 -13.53 -2.99 2.79
C MET A 17 -12.24 -3.03 3.64
N LEU A 18 -12.36 -3.22 4.96
CA LEU A 18 -11.21 -3.37 5.86
C LEU A 18 -10.38 -4.62 5.53
N ALA A 19 -11.04 -5.75 5.21
CA ALA A 19 -10.32 -6.97 4.81
C ALA A 19 -9.51 -6.77 3.51
N GLU A 20 -10.07 -6.07 2.52
CA GLU A 20 -9.34 -5.75 1.29
C GLU A 20 -8.18 -4.79 1.55
N ARG A 21 -8.36 -3.79 2.42
CA ARG A 21 -7.25 -2.92 2.86
C ARG A 21 -6.11 -3.72 3.47
N ASP A 22 -6.41 -4.59 4.44
CA ASP A 22 -5.40 -5.35 5.16
C ASP A 22 -4.70 -6.35 4.23
N ARG A 23 -5.44 -6.93 3.26
CA ARG A 23 -4.87 -7.75 2.19
C ARG A 23 -3.90 -6.95 1.31
N MET A 24 -4.26 -5.73 0.91
CA MET A 24 -3.37 -4.85 0.13
C MET A 24 -2.09 -4.53 0.90
N TRP A 25 -2.19 -4.27 2.20
CA TRP A 25 -1.04 -4.03 3.07
C TRP A 25 -0.08 -5.24 3.09
N LEU A 26 -0.58 -6.44 3.33
CA LEU A 26 0.23 -7.67 3.33
C LEU A 26 0.89 -7.95 1.97
N ASN A 27 0.18 -7.68 0.87
CA ASN A 27 0.75 -7.81 -0.47
C ASN A 27 1.89 -6.82 -0.71
N GLN A 28 1.76 -5.59 -0.20
CA GLN A 28 2.80 -4.57 -0.30
C GLN A 28 4.05 -4.98 0.51
N LEU A 29 3.87 -5.50 1.73
CA LEU A 29 4.97 -6.04 2.54
C LEU A 29 5.69 -7.19 1.84
N ARG A 30 4.94 -8.12 1.24
CA ARG A 30 5.52 -9.22 0.45
C ARG A 30 6.35 -8.68 -0.72
N ARG A 31 5.80 -7.73 -1.48
CA ARG A 31 6.52 -7.10 -2.60
C ARG A 31 7.80 -6.40 -2.15
N ALA A 32 7.77 -5.68 -1.04
CA ALA A 32 8.94 -5.00 -0.50
C ALA A 32 10.03 -5.99 -0.07
N ARG A 33 9.64 -7.07 0.61
CA ARG A 33 10.55 -8.16 0.98
C ARG A 33 11.17 -8.84 -0.24
N ASP A 34 10.38 -9.07 -1.29
CA ASP A 34 10.87 -9.70 -2.51
C ASP A 34 11.83 -8.78 -3.28
N LEU A 35 11.57 -7.46 -3.29
CA LEU A 35 12.50 -6.45 -3.82
C LEU A 35 13.79 -6.34 -3.00
N GLU A 36 13.71 -6.42 -1.66
CA GLU A 36 14.89 -6.45 -0.80
C GLU A 36 15.78 -7.65 -1.13
N ASN A 37 15.17 -8.84 -1.30
CA ASN A 37 15.89 -10.04 -1.72
C ASN A 37 16.57 -9.85 -3.09
N GLU A 38 15.90 -9.19 -4.04
CA GLU A 38 16.44 -8.96 -5.37
C GLU A 38 17.61 -7.96 -5.37
N VAL A 39 17.47 -6.86 -4.63
CA VAL A 39 18.47 -5.78 -4.56
C VAL A 39 19.69 -6.22 -3.75
N MET A 40 19.48 -6.97 -2.67
CA MET A 40 20.56 -7.35 -1.75
C MET A 40 21.15 -8.73 -2.03
N LYS A 41 20.75 -9.40 -3.11
CA LYS A 41 21.24 -10.75 -3.49
C LYS A 41 22.77 -10.85 -3.58
N ASP A 42 23.42 -9.76 -4.00
CA ASP A 42 24.87 -9.72 -4.26
C ASP A 42 25.66 -9.24 -3.03
N VAL A 43 24.99 -8.88 -1.94
CA VAL A 43 25.63 -8.40 -0.70
C VAL A 43 26.03 -9.60 0.18
N PRO A 44 27.33 -9.83 0.43
CA PRO A 44 27.78 -10.99 1.19
C PRO A 44 27.20 -11.03 2.61
N GLY A 45 26.56 -12.15 2.96
CA GLY A 45 25.98 -12.37 4.28
C GLY A 45 24.67 -11.61 4.55
N TRP A 46 24.11 -10.92 3.57
CA TRP A 46 22.80 -10.28 3.73
C TRP A 46 21.71 -11.32 3.96
N LYS A 47 20.86 -11.06 4.96
CA LYS A 47 19.68 -11.87 5.25
C LYS A 47 18.50 -10.93 5.49
N THR A 48 17.48 -11.09 4.67
CA THR A 48 16.26 -10.28 4.75
C THR A 48 15.62 -10.34 6.12
N GLY A 49 15.27 -9.17 6.65
CA GLY A 49 14.75 -8.99 8.02
C GLY A 49 15.81 -8.94 9.12
N THR A 50 17.11 -8.94 8.77
CA THR A 50 18.19 -8.63 9.70
C THR A 50 18.95 -7.39 9.24
N TRP A 51 19.43 -6.62 10.20
CA TRP A 51 20.38 -5.55 9.99
C TRP A 51 21.80 -6.13 10.14
N TYR A 52 22.44 -6.48 9.02
CA TYR A 52 23.80 -7.05 9.00
C TYR A 52 24.04 -8.20 9.99
N GLY A 53 23.03 -9.04 10.21
CA GLY A 53 23.08 -10.19 11.11
C GLY A 53 22.31 -10.02 12.43
N GLU A 54 21.96 -8.78 12.82
CA GLU A 54 21.14 -8.51 14.00
C GLU A 54 19.66 -8.41 13.66
N PRO A 55 18.74 -9.01 14.44
CA PRO A 55 17.31 -8.82 14.19
C PRO A 55 16.93 -7.35 14.47
N ILE A 56 16.20 -6.73 13.53
CA ILE A 56 15.71 -5.34 13.67
C ILE A 56 14.87 -5.19 14.95
N TYR A 57 14.03 -6.20 15.25
CA TYR A 57 13.16 -6.23 16.43
C TYR A 57 13.71 -7.13 17.54
N PHE A 58 14.83 -6.74 18.14
CA PHE A 58 15.53 -7.54 19.16
C PHE A 58 14.74 -7.75 20.47
N THR A 59 13.76 -6.89 20.78
CA THR A 59 12.93 -7.00 22.00
C THR A 59 11.70 -7.88 21.81
N LEU A 60 11.37 -8.27 20.57
CA LEU A 60 10.18 -9.05 20.28
C LEU A 60 10.54 -10.55 20.23
N PRO A 61 9.64 -11.43 20.73
CA PRO A 61 9.76 -12.87 20.48
C PRO A 61 9.78 -13.15 18.97
N LYS A 62 10.52 -14.17 18.54
CA LYS A 62 10.69 -14.50 17.11
C LYS A 62 9.37 -14.79 16.39
N ASP A 63 8.37 -15.31 17.11
CA ASP A 63 7.07 -15.68 16.54
C ASP A 63 6.03 -14.54 16.62
N LYS A 64 6.42 -13.35 17.09
CA LYS A 64 5.53 -12.21 17.21
C LYS A 64 5.61 -11.34 15.96
N TRP A 65 4.47 -11.17 15.30
CA TRP A 65 4.31 -10.20 14.22
C TRP A 65 4.47 -8.76 14.73
N TRP A 66 5.11 -7.93 13.92
CA TRP A 66 5.16 -6.49 14.09
C TRP A 66 4.78 -5.83 12.78
N ASP A 67 3.83 -4.90 12.83
CA ASP A 67 3.48 -4.08 11.67
C ASP A 67 4.53 -2.98 11.48
N PRO A 68 5.26 -2.96 10.36
CA PRO A 68 6.21 -1.89 10.08
C PRO A 68 5.51 -0.55 9.98
N ILE A 69 6.24 0.52 10.33
CA ILE A 69 5.73 1.86 10.08
C ILE A 69 5.75 2.16 8.58
N ASP A 70 4.93 3.12 8.18
CA ASP A 70 4.80 3.48 6.76
C ASP A 70 6.12 3.92 6.13
N MET A 71 6.97 4.63 6.88
CA MET A 71 8.30 5.04 6.38
C MET A 71 9.17 3.85 6.00
N ASP A 72 9.13 2.75 6.77
CA ASP A 72 9.95 1.57 6.51
C ASP A 72 9.52 0.89 5.20
N LEU A 73 8.21 0.79 4.97
CA LEU A 73 7.69 0.14 3.78
C LEU A 73 7.79 1.03 2.52
N GLN A 74 7.71 2.35 2.70
CA GLN A 74 7.54 3.30 1.61
C GLN A 74 8.76 4.21 1.40
N ALA A 75 9.90 3.92 2.03
CA ALA A 75 11.13 4.71 1.94
C ALA A 75 11.55 5.06 0.51
N HIS A 76 11.34 4.13 -0.44
CA HIS A 76 11.70 4.30 -1.85
C HIS A 76 10.49 4.58 -2.76
N ALA A 77 9.30 4.70 -2.19
CA ALA A 77 8.10 4.98 -2.97
C ALA A 77 7.99 6.48 -3.29
N ARG A 78 7.54 6.77 -4.52
CA ARG A 78 7.14 8.15 -4.86
C ARG A 78 5.91 8.54 -4.05
N GLY A 79 5.86 9.78 -3.57
CA GLY A 79 4.79 10.29 -2.70
C GLY A 79 3.36 10.09 -3.22
N ARG A 80 3.15 10.02 -4.55
CA ARG A 80 1.83 9.70 -5.12
C ARG A 80 1.38 8.26 -4.86
N HIS A 81 2.28 7.28 -4.92
CA HIS A 81 1.96 5.88 -4.63
C HIS A 81 1.67 5.69 -3.15
N ILE A 82 2.36 6.47 -2.30
CA ILE A 82 2.06 6.57 -0.88
C ILE A 82 0.61 7.02 -0.68
N LYS A 83 0.22 8.14 -1.29
CA LYS A 83 -1.15 8.66 -1.22
C LYS A 83 -2.19 7.69 -1.76
N GLN A 84 -1.94 7.03 -2.89
CA GLN A 84 -2.84 6.05 -3.47
C GLN A 84 -3.05 4.85 -2.54
N ARG A 85 -1.99 4.39 -1.86
CA ARG A 85 -2.09 3.29 -0.89
C ARG A 85 -2.83 3.69 0.39
N TYR A 86 -2.57 4.89 0.91
CA TYR A 86 -3.33 5.40 2.05
C TYR A 86 -4.81 5.61 1.73
N ARG A 87 -5.09 6.10 0.52
CA ARG A 87 -6.44 6.34 0.02
C ARG A 87 -6.93 5.20 -0.86
N TRP A 88 -6.70 3.97 -0.42
CA TRP A 88 -7.13 2.76 -1.12
C TRP A 88 -8.64 2.73 -1.40
N SER A 89 -9.46 3.39 -0.58
CA SER A 89 -10.91 3.51 -0.79
C SER A 89 -11.29 4.56 -1.84
N GLU A 90 -10.39 5.48 -2.18
CA GLU A 90 -10.63 6.56 -3.14
C GLU A 90 -10.04 6.16 -4.50
N HIS A 91 -10.80 5.40 -5.29
CA HIS A 91 -10.43 5.14 -6.67
C HIS A 91 -10.87 6.31 -7.56
N ASP A 92 -9.92 6.88 -8.29
CA ASP A 92 -10.17 7.97 -9.25
C ASP A 92 -11.20 7.57 -10.32
N GLU A 93 -11.27 6.27 -10.64
CA GLU A 93 -12.26 5.67 -11.55
C GLU A 93 -13.71 5.92 -11.10
N TYR A 94 -13.96 6.08 -9.80
CA TYR A 94 -15.29 6.35 -9.26
C TYR A 94 -15.71 7.81 -9.40
N ALA A 95 -14.77 8.73 -9.66
CA ALA A 95 -15.07 10.15 -9.83
C ALA A 95 -15.83 10.44 -11.15
N GLY A 96 -15.89 9.45 -12.06
CA GLY A 96 -16.44 9.63 -13.40
C GLY A 96 -15.49 10.44 -14.29
N PRO A 97 -15.97 10.93 -15.45
CA PRO A 97 -15.18 11.76 -16.34
C PRO A 97 -14.78 13.05 -15.63
N HIS A 98 -13.48 13.27 -15.47
CA HIS A 98 -13.00 14.52 -14.88
C HIS A 98 -13.17 15.65 -15.88
N TRP A 99 -13.42 16.86 -15.38
CA TRP A 99 -13.58 18.01 -16.26
C TRP A 99 -12.31 18.29 -17.10
N TRP A 100 -11.14 17.84 -16.66
CA TRP A 100 -9.87 17.99 -17.37
C TRP A 100 -9.61 16.93 -18.45
N ASP A 101 -10.36 15.82 -18.49
CA ASP A 101 -10.23 14.78 -19.54
C ASP A 101 -10.49 15.34 -20.94
N LYS A 102 -11.22 16.46 -21.03
CA LYS A 102 -11.48 17.19 -22.28
C LYS A 102 -10.23 17.91 -22.83
N TYR A 103 -9.30 18.29 -21.95
CA TYR A 103 -8.20 19.20 -22.29
C TYR A 103 -6.85 18.51 -22.39
N PHE A 104 -6.64 17.42 -21.64
CA PHE A 104 -5.38 16.68 -21.67
C PHE A 104 -5.48 15.45 -22.57
N SER A 105 -4.41 15.20 -23.35
CA SER A 105 -4.34 13.97 -24.14
C SER A 105 -4.22 12.77 -23.20
N LYS A 106 -4.80 11.63 -23.60
CA LYS A 106 -4.70 10.38 -22.83
C LYS A 106 -3.25 9.98 -22.51
N SER A 107 -2.32 10.21 -23.44
CA SER A 107 -0.90 9.91 -23.20
C SER A 107 -0.29 10.75 -22.08
N PHE A 108 -0.70 12.02 -21.95
CA PHE A 108 -0.24 12.89 -20.87
C PHE A 108 -0.85 12.46 -19.53
N LEU A 109 -2.14 12.14 -19.52
CA LEU A 109 -2.82 11.64 -18.32
C LEU A 109 -2.26 10.28 -17.85
N ASP A 110 -2.00 9.35 -18.77
CA ASP A 110 -1.44 8.03 -18.46
C ASP A 110 -0.05 8.12 -17.82
N ASP A 111 0.80 9.04 -18.31
CA ASP A 111 2.14 9.30 -17.74
C ASP A 111 2.04 10.00 -16.37
N TRP A 112 1.00 10.81 -16.15
CA TRP A 112 0.76 11.48 -14.88
C TRP A 112 0.21 10.52 -13.81
N ILE A 113 -0.68 9.60 -14.21
CA ILE A 113 -1.36 8.62 -13.35
C ILE A 113 -0.44 7.43 -12.98
N LYS A 114 0.36 6.91 -13.90
CA LYS A 114 1.35 5.84 -13.61
C LYS A 114 2.52 6.38 -12.83
#